data_AF-A0A8T5MZN0-F1
#
_entry.id   AF-A0A8T5MZN0-F1
#
_cell.length_a   1.000
_cell.length_b   1.000
_cell.length_c   1.000
_cell.angle_alpha   90.00
_cell.angle_beta   90.00
_cell.angle_gamma   90.00
#
_symmetry.space_group_name_H-M   'P 1'
#
loop_
_entity.id
_entity.type
_entity.pdbx_description
1 polymer ?
#
loop_
_entity_poly.entity_id
_entity_poly.type
_entity_poly.pdbx_seq_one_letter_code
_entity_poly.pdbx_strand_id
1 'polypeptide(L)'
;MFICHASFGDLMREWEFIEYLACHPEFEWKEEALNGNPGIFVKSNRFDTVTHFTKESIQKYPLDMLVSQTHHGRNVEQMTRVTGYFSKVAGWNKGKTGELKERRRITNFNGQK
;
A
#
# COMPACT_ATOMS: atom_id res chain seq x y z
N MET A 1 25.78 -26.32 -18.52
CA MET A 1 24.38 -26.63 -18.16
C MET A 1 24.19 -26.17 -16.71
N PHE A 2 23.71 -24.94 -16.51
CA PHE A 2 23.52 -24.39 -15.17
C PHE A 2 22.16 -24.88 -14.64
N ILE A 3 22.20 -25.83 -13.72
CA ILE A 3 21.03 -26.24 -12.96
C ILE A 3 20.85 -25.15 -11.89
N CYS A 4 19.92 -24.21 -12.12
CA CYS A 4 19.48 -23.29 -11.08
C CYS A 4 18.90 -24.11 -9.93
N HIS A 5 19.62 -24.17 -8.82
CA HIS A 5 19.20 -24.83 -7.59
C HIS A 5 18.21 -23.88 -6.88
N ALA A 6 16.96 -23.82 -7.34
CA ALA A 6 15.90 -23.23 -6.54
C ALA A 6 15.68 -24.14 -5.33
N SER A 7 15.92 -23.64 -4.11
CA SER A 7 15.68 -24.42 -2.90
C SER A 7 14.17 -24.63 -2.75
N PHE A 8 13.74 -25.77 -2.21
CA PHE A 8 12.33 -26.06 -1.95
C PHE A 8 11.62 -24.93 -1.17
N GLY A 9 12.33 -24.27 -0.26
CA GLY A 9 11.82 -23.12 0.50
C GLY A 9 11.59 -21.86 -0.34
N ASP A 10 12.28 -21.69 -1.46
CA ASP A 10 12.13 -20.54 -2.35
C ASP A 10 10.85 -20.63 -3.18
N LEU A 11 10.50 -21.85 -3.60
CA LEU A 11 9.22 -22.13 -4.27
C LEU A 11 8.06 -21.91 -3.30
N MET A 12 8.16 -22.38 -2.05
CA MET A 12 7.08 -22.26 -1.07
C MET A 12 6.65 -20.82 -0.79
N ARG A 13 7.58 -19.85 -0.80
CA ARG A 13 7.25 -18.43 -0.54
C ARG A 13 6.56 -17.72 -1.70
N GLU A 14 6.95 -18.05 -2.93
CA GLU A 14 6.25 -17.54 -4.11
C GLU A 14 4.81 -18.06 -4.16
N TRP A 15 4.62 -19.35 -3.84
CA TRP A 15 3.30 -19.96 -3.72
C TRP A 15 2.44 -19.32 -2.61
N GLU A 16 2.99 -19.13 -1.41
CA GLU A 16 2.28 -18.48 -0.30
C GLU A 16 1.80 -17.07 -0.67
N PHE A 17 2.64 -16.29 -1.37
CA PHE A 17 2.26 -14.96 -1.83
C PHE A 17 1.15 -15.01 -2.89
N ILE A 18 1.25 -15.89 -3.87
CA ILE A 18 0.22 -16.07 -4.90
C ILE A 18 -1.10 -16.56 -4.30
N GLU A 19 -1.04 -17.51 -3.36
CA GLU A 19 -2.21 -18.02 -2.64
C GLU A 19 -2.91 -16.91 -1.87
N TYR A 20 -2.14 -16.08 -1.14
CA TYR A 20 -2.69 -14.91 -0.47
C TYR A 20 -3.42 -13.99 -1.46
N LEU A 21 -2.79 -13.65 -2.59
CA LEU A 21 -3.41 -12.78 -3.60
C LEU A 21 -4.68 -13.42 -4.20
N ALA A 22 -4.69 -14.73 -4.42
CA ALA A 22 -5.86 -15.44 -4.95
C ALA A 22 -7.03 -15.49 -3.96
N CYS A 23 -6.76 -15.54 -2.65
CA CYS A 23 -7.79 -15.52 -1.61
C CYS A 23 -8.38 -14.11 -1.35
N HIS A 24 -7.77 -13.05 -1.88
CA HIS A 24 -8.11 -11.67 -1.59
C HIS A 24 -8.62 -10.95 -2.86
N PRO A 25 -9.95 -10.80 -3.05
CA PRO A 25 -10.54 -10.28 -4.29
C PRO A 25 -10.23 -8.80 -4.55
N GLU A 26 -9.68 -8.07 -3.57
CA GLU A 26 -9.20 -6.71 -3.76
C GLU A 26 -7.91 -6.63 -4.60
N PHE A 27 -7.26 -7.76 -4.88
CA PHE A 27 -6.04 -7.82 -5.69
C PHE A 27 -6.30 -8.44 -7.06
N GLU A 28 -5.72 -7.81 -8.08
CA GLU A 28 -5.53 -8.40 -9.41
C GLU A 28 -4.03 -8.62 -9.61
N TRP A 29 -3.63 -9.79 -10.12
CA TRP A 29 -2.20 -10.07 -10.31
C TRP A 29 -1.91 -10.77 -11.64
N LYS A 30 -0.68 -10.58 -12.12
CA LYS A 30 -0.13 -11.26 -13.30
C LYS A 30 1.37 -11.45 -13.19
N GLU A 31 1.88 -12.57 -13.71
CA GLU A 31 3.31 -12.79 -13.85
C GLU A 31 3.83 -12.11 -15.12
N GLU A 32 4.73 -11.15 -14.96
CA GLU A 32 5.35 -10.46 -16.09
C GLU A 32 6.72 -9.89 -15.68
N ALA A 33 7.65 -9.86 -16.62
CA ALA A 33 8.97 -9.28 -16.38
C ALA A 33 8.93 -7.76 -16.54
N LEU A 34 9.53 -7.04 -15.59
CA LEU A 34 9.76 -5.59 -15.71
C LEU A 34 11.23 -5.36 -16.04
N ASN A 35 11.51 -4.76 -17.20
CA ASN A 35 12.88 -4.49 -17.67
C ASN A 35 13.80 -5.73 -17.65
N GLY A 36 13.26 -6.90 -17.97
CA GLY A 36 13.98 -8.18 -17.96
C GLY A 36 14.05 -8.88 -16.59
N ASN A 37 13.55 -8.26 -15.51
CA ASN A 37 13.48 -8.90 -14.20
C ASN A 37 12.12 -9.61 -14.01
N PRO A 38 12.11 -10.95 -13.87
CA PRO A 38 10.88 -11.70 -13.68
C PRO A 38 10.25 -11.39 -12.32
N GLY A 39 8.93 -11.35 -12.28
CA GLY A 39 8.20 -11.05 -11.06
C GLY A 39 6.69 -11.06 -11.26
N ILE A 40 5.99 -10.56 -10.25
CA ILE A 40 4.54 -10.52 -10.18
C ILE A 40 4.10 -9.06 -10.10
N PHE A 41 3.25 -8.63 -11.02
CA PHE A 41 2.51 -7.38 -10.87
C PHE A 41 1.28 -7.62 -10.01
N VAL A 42 1.11 -6.79 -9.00
CA VAL A 42 -0.05 -6.78 -8.12
C VAL A 42 -0.70 -5.41 -8.19
N LYS A 43 -1.96 -5.39 -8.57
CA LYS A 43 -2.83 -4.21 -8.54
C LYS A 43 -3.75 -4.31 -7.33
N SER A 44 -3.74 -3.30 -6.47
CA SER A 44 -4.71 -3.16 -5.40
C SER A 44 -5.87 -2.30 -5.86
N ASN A 45 -7.04 -2.90 -6.03
CA ASN A 45 -8.27 -2.20 -6.44
C ASN A 45 -8.74 -1.20 -5.38
N ARG A 46 -8.52 -1.51 -4.10
CA ARG A 46 -8.91 -0.64 -2.98
C ARG A 46 -8.14 0.67 -2.97
N PHE A 47 -6.85 0.64 -3.31
CA PHE A 47 -5.97 1.81 -3.22
C PHE A 47 -5.58 2.40 -4.57
N ASP A 48 -6.01 1.79 -5.68
CA ASP A 48 -5.65 2.17 -7.05
C ASP A 48 -4.14 2.34 -7.24
N THR A 49 -3.43 1.24 -6.99
CA THR A 49 -1.97 1.16 -6.97
C THR A 49 -1.52 -0.12 -7.67
N VAL A 50 -0.37 -0.06 -8.34
CA VAL A 50 0.24 -1.20 -9.04
C VAL A 50 1.68 -1.33 -8.56
N THR A 51 2.08 -2.54 -8.17
CA THR A 51 3.43 -2.83 -7.65
C THR A 51 4.00 -4.04 -8.37
N HIS A 52 5.26 -3.97 -8.78
CA HIS A 52 6.01 -5.11 -9.30
C HIS A 52 6.88 -5.69 -8.19
N PHE A 53 6.69 -6.98 -7.91
CA PHE A 53 7.52 -7.73 -6.96
C PHE A 53 8.43 -8.67 -7.74
N THR A 54 9.73 -8.46 -7.68
CA THR A 54 10.70 -9.40 -8.25
C THR A 54 10.69 -10.72 -7.47
N LYS A 55 11.03 -11.83 -8.12
CA LYS A 55 11.13 -13.11 -7.41
C LYS A 55 12.08 -13.05 -6.21
N GLU A 56 13.18 -12.30 -6.35
CA GLU A 56 14.14 -12.04 -5.29
C GLU A 56 13.52 -11.30 -4.09
N SER A 57 12.62 -10.33 -4.31
CA SER A 57 11.99 -9.60 -3.22
C SER A 57 10.93 -10.43 -2.51
N ILE A 58 10.18 -11.24 -3.26
CA ILE A 58 9.20 -12.20 -2.71
C ILE A 58 9.89 -13.22 -1.80
N GLN A 59 11.06 -13.68 -2.22
CA GLN A 59 11.89 -14.51 -1.37
C GLN A 59 12.47 -13.70 -0.21
N LYS A 60 12.98 -12.49 -0.41
CA LYS A 60 13.69 -11.82 0.69
C LYS A 60 12.78 -11.40 1.86
N TYR A 61 11.56 -10.95 1.58
CA TYR A 61 10.70 -10.28 2.57
C TYR A 61 9.51 -11.16 2.98
N PRO A 62 9.02 -11.02 4.22
CA PRO A 62 7.84 -11.74 4.67
C PRO A 62 6.56 -11.23 4.00
N LEU A 63 5.51 -12.07 3.99
CA LEU A 63 4.23 -11.82 3.31
C LEU A 63 3.58 -10.49 3.73
N ASP A 64 3.55 -10.20 5.03
CA ASP A 64 2.97 -8.98 5.59
C ASP A 64 3.68 -7.71 5.07
N MET A 65 5.00 -7.75 4.93
CA MET A 65 5.76 -6.66 4.33
C MET A 65 5.40 -6.50 2.85
N LEU A 66 5.32 -7.58 2.08
CA LEU A 66 4.95 -7.52 0.66
C LEU A 66 3.55 -6.91 0.48
N VAL A 67 2.58 -7.37 1.28
CA VAL A 67 1.21 -6.83 1.30
C VAL A 67 1.19 -5.36 1.70
N SER A 68 2.01 -4.94 2.68
CA SER A 68 2.08 -3.52 3.06
C SER A 68 2.60 -2.62 1.92
N GLN A 69 3.47 -3.16 1.06
CA GLN A 69 3.98 -2.41 -0.08
C GLN A 69 2.92 -2.24 -1.17
N THR A 70 1.90 -3.10 -1.26
CA THR A 70 0.91 -3.00 -2.34
C THR A 70 0.12 -1.70 -2.31
N HIS A 71 0.01 -1.04 -1.16
CA HIS A 71 -0.83 0.15 -0.98
C HIS A 71 -0.06 1.47 -0.97
N HIS A 72 1.27 1.48 -1.19
CA HIS A 72 2.11 2.70 -1.30
C HIS A 72 1.87 3.73 -0.18
N GLY A 73 1.69 3.27 1.06
CA GLY A 73 1.39 4.14 2.21
C GLY A 73 0.00 4.81 2.20
N ARG A 74 -0.91 4.41 1.31
CA ARG A 74 -2.30 4.91 1.26
C ARG A 74 -3.22 4.27 2.30
N ASN A 75 -2.85 3.11 2.84
CA ASN A 75 -3.58 2.45 3.93
C ASN A 75 -3.27 3.10 5.28
N VAL A 76 -3.69 4.36 5.44
CA VAL A 76 -3.48 5.16 6.64
C VAL A 76 -4.79 5.74 7.15
N GLU A 77 -4.89 5.88 8.46
CA GLU A 77 -6.00 6.58 9.09
C GLU A 77 -5.72 8.09 9.12
N GLN A 78 -6.64 8.89 8.59
CA GLN A 78 -6.55 10.33 8.69
C GLN A 78 -7.12 10.80 10.03
N MET A 79 -6.30 11.53 10.79
CA MET A 79 -6.69 12.16 12.04
C MET A 79 -6.43 13.65 11.99
N THR A 80 -7.31 14.44 12.60
CA THR A 80 -7.10 15.87 12.76
C THR A 80 -7.71 16.37 14.07
N ARG A 81 -7.27 17.55 14.48
CA ARG A 81 -7.69 18.19 15.73
C ARG A 81 -9.10 18.76 15.59
N VAL A 82 -9.97 18.43 16.54
CA VAL A 82 -11.25 19.11 16.83
C VAL A 82 -11.02 20.06 18.02
N THR A 83 -12.04 20.58 18.68
CA THR A 83 -11.96 21.48 19.84
C THR A 83 -11.24 20.86 21.05
N GLY A 84 -9.90 20.78 20.98
CA GLY A 84 -9.03 20.34 22.08
C GLY A 84 -8.55 18.89 22.02
N TYR A 85 -8.99 18.07 21.07
CA TYR A 85 -8.59 16.65 20.97
C TYR A 85 -8.44 16.20 19.51
N PHE A 86 -7.72 15.10 19.26
CA PHE A 86 -7.61 14.50 17.93
C PHE A 86 -8.73 13.48 17.69
N SER A 87 -9.28 13.49 16.48
CA SER A 87 -10.32 12.55 16.05
C SER A 87 -10.00 11.98 14.67
N LYS A 88 -10.35 10.71 14.46
CA LYS A 88 -10.38 10.10 13.13
C LYS A 88 -11.38 10.82 12.25
N VAL A 89 -10.97 11.18 11.04
CA VAL A 89 -11.79 11.92 10.06
C VAL A 89 -12.86 11.01 9.44
N ALA A 90 -12.56 9.72 9.25
CA ALA A 90 -13.45 8.75 8.58
C ALA A 90 -14.82 8.56 9.26
N GLY A 91 -14.97 8.97 10.54
CA GLY A 91 -16.22 8.86 11.31
C GLY A 91 -16.94 10.20 11.53
N TRP A 92 -16.54 11.26 10.84
CA TRP A 92 -17.14 12.57 11.05
C TRP A 92 -18.49 12.72 10.36
N ASN A 93 -19.44 13.32 11.07
CA ASN A 93 -20.71 13.76 10.48
C ASN A 93 -20.50 15.01 9.61
N LYS A 94 -21.54 15.37 8.83
CA LYS A 94 -21.50 16.53 7.92
C LYS A 94 -21.10 17.84 8.62
N GLY A 95 -21.51 18.03 9.89
CA GLY A 95 -21.19 19.22 10.67
C GLY A 95 -19.69 19.37 10.96
N LYS A 96 -19.03 18.33 11.46
CA LYS A 96 -17.58 18.34 11.73
C LYS A 96 -16.75 18.53 10.46
N THR A 97 -17.18 17.92 9.37
CA THR A 97 -16.55 18.11 8.05
C THR A 97 -16.73 19.55 7.55
N GLY A 98 -17.89 20.16 7.80
CA GLY A 98 -18.16 21.57 7.52
C GLY A 98 -17.25 22.50 8.32
N GLU A 99 -17.17 22.28 9.64
CA GLU A 99 -16.29 23.05 10.54
C GLU A 99 -14.84 23.05 10.03
N LEU A 100 -14.32 21.89 9.62
CA LEU A 100 -12.95 21.79 9.11
C LEU A 100 -12.74 22.56 7.80
N LYS A 101 -13.73 22.59 6.91
CA LYS A 101 -13.67 23.36 5.66
C LYS A 101 -13.69 24.87 5.91
N GLU A 102 -14.40 25.32 6.93
CA GLU A 102 -14.49 26.74 7.30
C GLU A 102 -13.23 27.26 8.01
N ARG A 103 -12.32 26.37 8.44
CA ARG A 103 -11.07 26.79 9.07
C ARG A 103 -10.21 27.58 8.09
N ARG A 104 -9.97 28.85 8.44
CA ARG A 104 -9.04 29.72 7.74
C ARG A 104 -7.62 29.16 7.85
N ARG A 105 -7.05 28.75 6.72
CA ARG A 105 -5.62 28.44 6.61
C ARG A 105 -4.87 29.77 6.58
N ILE A 106 -3.98 30.00 7.53
CA ILE A 106 -3.08 31.15 7.47
C ILE A 106 -1.99 30.81 6.46
N THR A 107 -2.07 31.35 5.25
CA THR A 107 -1.10 31.13 4.17
C THR A 107 0.08 32.11 4.21
N ASN A 108 0.04 33.12 5.09
CA ASN A 108 1.05 34.17 5.15
C ASN A 108 2.08 33.84 6.25
N PHE A 109 3.22 33.29 5.85
CA PHE A 109 4.38 33.11 6.73
C PHE A 109 5.23 34.39 6.91
N ASN A 110 4.97 35.43 6.10
CA ASN A 110 5.68 36.70 6.22
C ASN A 110 4.73 37.74 6.81
N GLY A 111 4.90 37.99 8.11
CA GLY A 111 4.33 39.18 8.74
C GLY A 111 4.92 40.42 8.10
N GLN A 112 4.15 41.10 7.26
CA GLN A 112 4.32 42.52 7.04
C GLN A 112 2.97 43.21 7.26
N LYS A 113 3.08 44.25 8.08
CA LYS A 113 2.02 45.13 8.57
C LYS A 113 1.40 45.92 7.43
#